data_AF-A0A371M5X9-F1
#
_entry.id   AF-A0A371M5X9-F1
#
_cell.length_a   1.000
_cell.length_b   1.000
_cell.length_c   1.000
_cell.angle_alpha   90.00
_cell.angle_beta   90.00
_cell.angle_gamma   90.00
#
_symmetry.space_group_name_H-M   'P 1'
#
loop_
_entity.id
_entity.type
_entity.pdbx_description
1 polymer ?
#
loop_
_entity_poly.entity_id
_entity_poly.type
_entity_poly.pdbx_seq_one_letter_code
_entity_poly.pdbx_strand_id
1 'polypeptide(L)'
;MTERPNIVWITLESTRADHTTMGGYDRNTTPNLQRIADSDDGRYFDQCVSHGIWTLASSASILTATYPSHHGAGMTGDAIPSELPTVAERFQQRGYDTKCISPNSHLSSATGLDRGFNEFVWLSKSTLREAVGIRSILSYIRSIRTHGGGLTLDTRKHGTDYMLNRLALRWLEERQTTSDPLFLYLHYGGPHHPYLPPDRYLEQFAGDRELSLQELKAVGIDHHENLYGHMAENSPFSEEAWEALRALYDGEIAHADELVGELFDAAQSLDIDDTVFVITADHGELFGESGLLAHQIVTNDAVSHVPLVTHGLEPALTHGGELVQHADVMTTLLGLTGCSTDGTQGIDLRTGRRDFAIVQRGADRCRQNVSKLVELNPNFDASRFPDSTLTGLRTMEFRYEHSAAGTELFRLPDETSDLSNDYPAVVADLDAKLHEWFETQGTPVTERRQEGRFTDEMRAQLADLGYLVD
;
A
#
# COMPACT_ATOMS: atom_id res chain seq x y z
N MET A 1 -22.61 -17.30 -2.76
CA MET A 1 -21.28 -17.31 -3.37
C MET A 1 -21.12 -18.52 -4.28
N THR A 2 -20.80 -18.27 -5.54
CA THR A 2 -20.36 -19.27 -6.51
C THR A 2 -19.05 -19.95 -6.06
N GLU A 3 -18.70 -21.10 -6.64
CA GLU A 3 -17.44 -21.81 -6.33
C GLU A 3 -16.19 -21.02 -6.81
N ARG A 4 -16.38 -20.12 -7.78
CA ARG A 4 -15.30 -19.32 -8.39
C ARG A 4 -15.80 -17.88 -8.59
N PRO A 5 -15.94 -17.10 -7.52
CA PRO A 5 -16.29 -15.69 -7.65
C PRO A 5 -15.19 -14.93 -8.40
N ASN A 6 -15.56 -13.80 -9.00
CA ASN A 6 -14.60 -12.79 -9.44
C ASN A 6 -13.92 -12.20 -8.19
N ILE A 7 -12.65 -11.86 -8.31
CA ILE A 7 -11.85 -11.24 -7.25
C ILE A 7 -11.33 -9.91 -7.77
N VAL A 8 -11.66 -8.82 -7.08
CA VAL A 8 -11.14 -7.48 -7.34
C VAL A 8 -10.36 -7.02 -6.11
N TRP A 9 -9.04 -6.93 -6.25
CA TRP A 9 -8.15 -6.40 -5.24
C TRP A 9 -7.74 -4.98 -5.59
N ILE A 10 -7.94 -4.05 -4.67
CA ILE A 10 -7.62 -2.63 -4.81
C ILE A 10 -6.66 -2.23 -3.70
N THR A 11 -5.49 -1.75 -4.10
CA THR A 11 -4.48 -1.17 -3.20
C THR A 11 -4.44 0.33 -3.40
N LEU A 12 -4.59 1.11 -2.33
CA LEU A 12 -4.42 2.56 -2.27
C LEU A 12 -3.02 2.88 -1.75
N GLU A 13 -2.13 3.39 -2.59
CA GLU A 13 -0.71 3.58 -2.24
C GLU A 13 -0.54 4.54 -1.06
N SER A 14 0.14 4.11 0.01
CA SER A 14 0.45 4.96 1.17
C SER A 14 -0.75 5.48 2.00
N THR A 15 -1.93 4.84 1.98
CA THR A 15 -3.07 5.27 2.83
C THR A 15 -2.96 4.74 4.27
N ARG A 16 -2.95 5.65 5.25
CA ARG A 16 -2.97 5.29 6.69
C ARG A 16 -4.37 4.92 7.16
N ALA A 17 -4.48 3.95 8.08
CA ALA A 17 -5.76 3.58 8.68
C ALA A 17 -6.41 4.73 9.46
N ASP A 18 -5.62 5.49 10.23
CA ASP A 18 -6.06 6.59 11.10
C ASP A 18 -6.42 7.89 10.36
N HIS A 19 -6.22 7.94 9.04
CA HIS A 19 -6.70 8.99 8.14
C HIS A 19 -7.95 8.59 7.34
N THR A 20 -8.59 7.47 7.70
CA THR A 20 -9.85 7.02 7.08
C THR A 20 -11.05 7.31 7.97
N THR A 21 -12.22 7.54 7.36
CA THR A 21 -13.48 7.75 8.09
C THR A 21 -13.84 6.57 8.98
N MET A 22 -13.61 5.35 8.50
CA MET A 22 -13.84 4.12 9.28
C MET A 22 -12.85 3.95 10.43
N GLY A 23 -11.62 4.47 10.26
CA GLY A 23 -10.58 4.48 11.29
C GLY A 23 -10.79 5.50 12.40
N GLY A 24 -11.92 6.23 12.40
CA GLY A 24 -12.26 7.22 13.42
C GLY A 24 -11.61 8.59 13.22
N TYR A 25 -11.08 8.86 12.02
CA TYR A 25 -10.55 10.18 11.67
C TYR A 25 -11.65 11.24 11.74
N ASP A 26 -11.28 12.46 12.14
CA ASP A 26 -12.23 13.56 12.35
C ASP A 26 -12.83 14.08 11.03
N ARG A 27 -12.12 13.86 9.91
CA ARG A 27 -12.52 14.26 8.57
C ARG A 27 -13.12 13.09 7.79
N ASN A 28 -14.13 13.39 6.97
CA ASN A 28 -14.81 12.41 6.12
C ASN A 28 -14.03 12.15 4.82
N THR A 29 -12.87 11.49 4.94
CA THR A 29 -11.94 11.17 3.84
C THR A 29 -12.32 9.93 3.05
N THR A 30 -13.02 8.95 3.63
CA THR A 30 -13.36 7.69 2.94
C THR A 30 -14.83 7.26 3.08
N PRO A 31 -15.80 8.09 2.68
CA PRO A 31 -17.22 7.77 2.81
C PRO A 31 -17.68 6.59 1.95
N ASN A 32 -17.05 6.32 0.80
CA ASN A 32 -17.43 5.17 -0.03
C ASN A 32 -16.93 3.86 0.55
N LEU A 33 -15.69 3.82 1.04
CA LEU A 33 -15.20 2.64 1.75
C LEU A 33 -16.05 2.36 3.00
N GLN A 34 -16.44 3.38 3.76
CA GLN A 34 -17.38 3.22 4.89
C GLN A 34 -18.71 2.62 4.42
N ARG A 35 -19.29 3.16 3.35
CA ARG A 35 -20.52 2.63 2.76
C ARG A 35 -20.39 1.17 2.31
N ILE A 36 -19.25 0.78 1.74
CA ILE A 36 -18.98 -0.60 1.34
C ILE A 36 -18.85 -1.49 2.58
N ALA A 37 -18.10 -1.05 3.59
CA ALA A 37 -17.93 -1.78 4.85
C ALA A 37 -19.24 -1.97 5.62
N ASP A 38 -20.15 -1.00 5.57
CA ASP A 38 -21.45 -1.04 6.25
C ASP A 38 -22.54 -1.81 5.47
N SER A 39 -22.24 -2.30 4.27
CA SER A 39 -23.18 -3.11 3.49
C SER A 39 -23.41 -4.49 4.12
N ASP A 40 -24.50 -5.18 3.76
CA ASP A 40 -24.88 -6.47 4.36
C ASP A 40 -23.78 -7.55 4.22
N ASP A 41 -23.05 -7.51 3.11
CA ASP A 41 -21.91 -8.37 2.82
C ASP A 41 -20.59 -7.59 2.90
N GLY A 42 -20.53 -6.52 3.69
CA GLY A 42 -19.35 -5.67 3.86
C GLY A 42 -18.67 -5.87 5.20
N ARG A 43 -17.36 -5.60 5.26
CA ARG A 43 -16.63 -5.54 6.53
C ARG A 43 -15.41 -4.62 6.47
N TYR A 44 -15.22 -3.86 7.52
CA TYR A 44 -13.96 -3.20 7.85
C TYR A 44 -13.17 -4.04 8.86
N PHE A 45 -11.89 -4.27 8.57
CA PHE A 45 -10.92 -4.80 9.54
C PHE A 45 -10.11 -3.63 10.08
N ASP A 46 -10.33 -3.31 11.34
CA ASP A 46 -9.74 -2.17 12.02
C ASP A 46 -8.26 -2.37 12.36
N GLN A 47 -7.72 -3.58 12.26
CA GLN A 47 -6.31 -3.88 12.55
C GLN A 47 -5.64 -4.67 11.41
N CYS A 48 -5.53 -4.06 10.22
CA CYS A 48 -4.71 -4.61 9.14
C CYS A 48 -3.28 -4.06 9.19
N VAL A 49 -2.28 -4.93 9.12
CA VAL A 49 -0.86 -4.54 9.17
C VAL A 49 -0.15 -4.92 7.87
N SER A 50 0.52 -3.94 7.27
CA SER A 50 1.37 -4.17 6.11
C SER A 50 2.58 -5.05 6.46
N HIS A 51 3.03 -5.81 5.47
CA HIS A 51 4.20 -6.67 5.64
C HIS A 51 5.51 -5.90 5.54
N GLY A 52 5.50 -4.80 4.80
CA GLY A 52 6.64 -3.93 4.59
C GLY A 52 6.26 -2.46 4.73
N ILE A 53 7.27 -1.62 4.67
CA ILE A 53 7.12 -0.18 4.86
C ILE A 53 7.03 0.59 3.53
N TRP A 54 7.01 -0.10 2.39
CA TRP A 54 7.07 0.51 1.07
C TRP A 54 6.57 -0.46 -0.01
N THR A 55 6.17 0.07 -1.17
CA THR A 55 5.42 -0.67 -2.19
C THR A 55 6.06 -1.97 -2.66
N LEU A 56 7.38 -2.03 -2.91
CA LEU A 56 8.00 -3.25 -3.41
C LEU A 56 7.84 -4.43 -2.44
N ALA A 57 8.18 -4.21 -1.16
CA ALA A 57 8.10 -5.26 -0.15
C ALA A 57 6.65 -5.65 0.12
N SER A 58 5.76 -4.66 0.31
CA SER A 58 4.35 -4.91 0.60
C SER A 58 3.61 -5.57 -0.57
N SER A 59 3.78 -5.07 -1.80
CA SER A 59 3.14 -5.66 -2.98
C SER A 59 3.65 -7.06 -3.28
N ALA A 60 4.95 -7.34 -3.04
CA ALA A 60 5.47 -8.69 -3.16
C ALA A 60 4.83 -9.63 -2.13
N SER A 61 4.63 -9.19 -0.88
CA SER A 61 3.94 -9.99 0.13
C SER A 61 2.47 -10.24 -0.25
N ILE A 62 1.76 -9.23 -0.76
CA ILE A 62 0.40 -9.37 -1.28
C ILE A 62 0.35 -10.39 -2.43
N LEU A 63 1.20 -10.23 -3.44
CA LEU A 63 1.16 -11.04 -4.67
C LEU A 63 1.83 -12.41 -4.56
N THR A 64 2.41 -12.75 -3.41
CA THR A 64 2.93 -14.09 -3.11
C THR A 64 2.23 -14.75 -1.92
N ALA A 65 1.50 -13.98 -1.12
CA ALA A 65 1.00 -14.37 0.20
C ALA A 65 2.12 -14.88 1.13
N THR A 66 3.29 -14.24 1.10
CA THR A 66 4.47 -14.59 1.91
C THR A 66 5.11 -13.35 2.55
N TYR A 67 5.97 -13.51 3.55
CA TYR A 67 6.63 -12.41 4.23
C TYR A 67 7.86 -11.88 3.46
N PRO A 68 8.29 -10.62 3.70
CA PRO A 68 9.44 -10.03 3.01
C PRO A 68 10.73 -10.81 3.12
N SER A 69 11.04 -11.37 4.28
CA SER A 69 12.22 -12.22 4.44
C SER A 69 12.13 -13.52 3.65
N HIS A 70 10.94 -14.01 3.31
CA HIS A 70 10.73 -15.20 2.50
C HIS A 70 10.96 -14.91 1.01
N HIS A 71 10.30 -13.87 0.48
CA HIS A 71 10.38 -13.53 -0.94
C HIS A 71 11.59 -12.66 -1.32
N GLY A 72 12.27 -12.04 -0.37
CA GLY A 72 13.53 -11.30 -0.57
C GLY A 72 13.43 -9.94 -1.27
N ALA A 73 12.40 -9.70 -2.09
CA ALA A 73 12.14 -8.40 -2.74
C ALA A 73 11.96 -7.27 -1.71
N GLY A 74 12.74 -6.19 -1.85
CA GLY A 74 12.77 -5.06 -0.93
C GLY A 74 13.50 -5.34 0.39
N MET A 75 14.11 -6.52 0.52
CA MET A 75 14.90 -6.94 1.67
C MET A 75 16.37 -7.15 1.29
N THR A 76 16.66 -8.26 0.62
CA THR A 76 18.02 -8.64 0.19
C THR A 76 18.23 -8.46 -1.32
N GLY A 77 17.15 -8.32 -2.09
CA GLY A 77 17.16 -8.08 -3.53
C GLY A 77 15.97 -7.24 -3.98
N ASP A 78 15.86 -7.03 -5.29
CA ASP A 78 14.87 -6.12 -5.90
C ASP A 78 13.75 -6.87 -6.64
N ALA A 79 13.82 -8.20 -6.67
CA ALA A 79 12.89 -9.07 -7.39
C ALA A 79 12.56 -10.32 -6.57
N ILE A 80 11.44 -10.96 -6.88
CA ILE A 80 11.07 -12.24 -6.26
C ILE A 80 11.75 -13.42 -6.99
N PRO A 81 12.12 -14.51 -6.29
CA PRO A 81 12.70 -15.71 -6.90
C PRO A 81 11.74 -16.36 -7.90
N SER A 82 12.28 -16.94 -8.98
CA SER A 82 11.45 -17.55 -10.02
C SER A 82 10.74 -18.82 -9.53
N GLU A 83 11.33 -19.52 -8.55
CA GLU A 83 10.75 -20.69 -7.90
C GLU A 83 9.57 -20.37 -6.96
N LEU A 84 9.39 -19.11 -6.54
CA LEU A 84 8.27 -18.70 -5.70
C LEU A 84 7.03 -18.43 -6.58
N PRO A 85 5.93 -19.20 -6.43
CA PRO A 85 4.72 -18.98 -7.23
C PRO A 85 3.98 -17.73 -6.79
N THR A 86 3.47 -16.94 -7.74
CA THR A 86 2.64 -15.77 -7.43
C THR A 86 1.16 -16.17 -7.23
N VAL A 87 0.41 -15.31 -6.55
CA VAL A 87 -1.04 -15.41 -6.40
C VAL A 87 -1.74 -15.40 -7.77
N ALA A 88 -1.27 -14.56 -8.70
CA ALA A 88 -1.82 -14.49 -10.05
C ALA A 88 -1.60 -15.82 -10.82
N GLU A 89 -0.42 -16.44 -10.71
CA GLU A 89 -0.15 -17.76 -11.31
C GLU A 89 -1.11 -18.83 -10.76
N ARG A 90 -1.39 -18.79 -9.45
CA ARG A 90 -2.33 -19.73 -8.79
C ARG A 90 -3.77 -19.55 -9.28
N PHE A 91 -4.23 -18.31 -9.44
CA PHE A 91 -5.54 -18.02 -10.02
C PHE A 91 -5.60 -18.43 -11.49
N GLN A 92 -4.58 -18.10 -12.28
CA GLN A 92 -4.49 -18.46 -13.70
C GLN A 92 -4.56 -19.99 -13.89
N GLN A 93 -3.87 -20.77 -13.06
CA GLN A 93 -3.94 -22.24 -13.08
C GLN A 93 -5.35 -22.79 -12.81
N ARG A 94 -6.21 -22.02 -12.12
CA ARG A 94 -7.62 -22.36 -11.86
C ARG A 94 -8.57 -21.82 -12.93
N GLY A 95 -8.05 -21.22 -13.99
CA GLY A 95 -8.80 -20.70 -15.13
C GLY A 95 -9.36 -19.29 -14.94
N TYR A 96 -8.80 -18.52 -14.01
CA TYR A 96 -9.09 -17.09 -13.92
C TYR A 96 -8.38 -16.36 -15.07
N ASP A 97 -9.09 -15.45 -15.74
CA ASP A 97 -8.43 -14.41 -16.51
C ASP A 97 -7.95 -13.33 -15.53
N THR A 98 -6.65 -13.08 -15.54
CA THR A 98 -5.91 -12.37 -14.50
C THR A 98 -5.36 -11.07 -15.08
N LYS A 99 -5.65 -9.94 -14.44
CA LYS A 99 -5.20 -8.64 -14.93
C LYS A 99 -4.66 -7.76 -13.81
N CYS A 100 -3.67 -6.94 -14.14
CA CYS A 100 -3.10 -5.97 -13.22
C CYS A 100 -2.95 -4.60 -13.87
N ILE A 101 -3.36 -3.54 -13.17
CA ILE A 101 -3.11 -2.15 -13.57
C ILE A 101 -2.40 -1.43 -12.43
N SER A 102 -1.26 -0.81 -12.73
CA SER A 102 -0.50 -0.06 -11.73
C SER A 102 0.30 1.07 -12.39
N PRO A 103 0.38 2.26 -11.76
CA PRO A 103 1.34 3.29 -12.15
C PRO A 103 2.76 2.98 -11.64
N ASN A 104 2.92 2.06 -10.69
CA ASN A 104 4.18 1.77 -10.03
C ASN A 104 4.94 0.63 -10.72
N SER A 105 6.11 0.94 -11.28
CA SER A 105 6.92 -0.04 -12.03
C SER A 105 7.50 -1.18 -11.18
N HIS A 106 7.47 -1.07 -9.84
CA HIS A 106 7.83 -2.18 -8.96
C HIS A 106 6.95 -3.42 -9.16
N LEU A 107 5.73 -3.28 -9.71
CA LEU A 107 4.84 -4.43 -9.97
C LEU A 107 5.12 -5.11 -11.33
N SER A 108 6.08 -4.62 -12.11
CA SER A 108 6.37 -5.11 -13.46
C SER A 108 7.26 -6.36 -13.50
N SER A 109 7.52 -6.86 -14.71
CA SER A 109 8.52 -7.90 -14.98
C SER A 109 9.92 -7.59 -14.47
N ALA A 110 10.25 -6.33 -14.19
CA ALA A 110 11.53 -5.97 -13.59
C ALA A 110 11.74 -6.67 -12.24
N THR A 111 10.67 -6.93 -11.49
CA THR A 111 10.70 -7.55 -10.15
C THR A 111 10.09 -8.95 -10.14
N GLY A 112 9.46 -9.36 -11.23
CA GLY A 112 8.76 -10.65 -11.37
C GLY A 112 7.37 -10.67 -10.73
N LEU A 113 6.83 -9.51 -10.33
CA LEU A 113 5.49 -9.38 -9.74
C LEU A 113 4.35 -9.41 -10.77
N ASP A 114 4.66 -9.23 -12.06
CA ASP A 114 3.67 -9.36 -13.14
C ASP A 114 3.39 -10.82 -13.55
N ARG A 115 4.18 -11.77 -13.03
CA ARG A 115 4.05 -13.18 -13.37
C ARG A 115 2.67 -13.71 -12.99
N GLY A 116 2.06 -14.40 -13.94
CA GLY A 116 0.73 -14.99 -13.78
C GLY A 116 -0.41 -14.11 -14.25
N PHE A 117 -0.20 -12.81 -14.46
CA PHE A 117 -1.21 -11.95 -15.10
C PHE A 117 -1.25 -12.20 -16.61
N ASN A 118 -2.45 -12.42 -17.15
CA ASN A 118 -2.69 -12.48 -18.59
C ASN A 118 -2.44 -11.12 -19.25
N GLU A 119 -2.77 -10.03 -18.54
CA GLU A 119 -2.55 -8.66 -18.98
C GLU A 119 -2.02 -7.81 -17.81
N PHE A 120 -0.82 -7.24 -17.97
CA PHE A 120 -0.25 -6.26 -17.04
C PHE A 120 -0.13 -4.91 -17.74
N VAL A 121 -0.76 -3.88 -17.18
CA VAL A 121 -0.73 -2.51 -17.68
C VAL A 121 0.04 -1.63 -16.70
N TRP A 122 1.26 -1.28 -17.09
CA TRP A 122 2.04 -0.24 -16.44
C TRP A 122 1.64 1.14 -16.97
N LEU A 123 1.07 1.97 -16.11
CA LEU A 123 0.66 3.34 -16.44
C LEU A 123 1.83 4.31 -16.21
N SER A 124 2.53 4.64 -17.29
CA SER A 124 3.56 5.67 -17.35
C SER A 124 3.14 6.81 -18.28
N LYS A 125 3.86 7.94 -18.20
CA LYS A 125 3.69 9.10 -19.08
C LYS A 125 3.77 8.71 -20.58
N SER A 126 4.54 7.68 -20.93
CA SER A 126 4.70 7.21 -22.32
C SER A 126 3.63 6.18 -22.72
N THR A 127 3.28 5.26 -21.83
CA THR A 127 2.33 4.16 -22.11
C THR A 127 0.87 4.62 -22.04
N LEU A 128 0.56 5.71 -21.33
CA LEU A 128 -0.78 6.31 -21.27
C LEU A 128 -1.39 6.58 -22.65
N ARG A 129 -0.59 7.01 -23.64
CA ARG A 129 -1.07 7.28 -24.99
C ARG A 129 -1.47 6.00 -25.74
N GLU A 130 -0.79 4.90 -25.49
CA GLU A 130 -1.03 3.62 -26.15
C GLU A 130 -2.13 2.81 -25.43
N ALA A 131 -2.15 2.80 -24.09
CA ALA A 131 -3.07 2.01 -23.28
C ALA A 131 -4.50 2.57 -23.22
N VAL A 132 -4.65 3.89 -23.13
CA VAL A 132 -5.94 4.51 -22.76
C VAL A 132 -6.84 4.81 -23.96
N GLY A 133 -6.23 5.02 -25.14
CA GLY A 133 -6.92 5.39 -26.37
C GLY A 133 -7.42 6.85 -26.37
N ILE A 134 -7.45 7.47 -27.56
CA ILE A 134 -7.64 8.92 -27.70
C ILE A 134 -8.99 9.45 -27.18
N ARG A 135 -10.03 8.60 -27.14
CA ARG A 135 -11.38 8.96 -26.65
C ARG A 135 -11.42 9.14 -25.13
N SER A 136 -10.74 8.28 -24.37
CA SER A 136 -10.65 8.41 -22.91
C SER A 136 -9.80 9.62 -22.50
N ILE A 137 -8.74 9.91 -23.27
CA ILE A 137 -7.95 11.16 -23.12
C ILE A 137 -8.82 12.40 -23.38
N LEU A 138 -9.70 12.38 -24.39
CA LEU A 138 -10.64 13.48 -24.67
C LEU A 138 -11.70 13.64 -23.55
N SER A 139 -12.18 12.53 -22.97
CA SER A 139 -13.07 12.55 -21.81
C SER A 139 -12.39 13.13 -20.56
N TYR A 140 -11.11 12.82 -20.36
CA TYR A 140 -10.27 13.40 -19.31
C TYR A 140 -10.07 14.90 -19.52
N ILE A 141 -9.68 15.34 -20.73
CA ILE A 141 -9.51 16.77 -21.05
C ILE A 141 -10.81 17.55 -20.83
N ARG A 142 -11.97 16.96 -21.16
CA ARG A 142 -13.29 17.57 -20.93
C ARG A 142 -13.64 17.68 -19.43
N SER A 143 -13.03 16.85 -18.59
CA SER A 143 -13.25 16.73 -17.15
C SER A 143 -12.02 17.15 -16.32
N ILE A 144 -11.06 17.86 -16.94
CA ILE A 144 -9.76 18.19 -16.34
C ILE A 144 -9.89 19.17 -15.16
N ARG A 145 -11.01 19.89 -15.10
CA ARG A 145 -11.40 20.75 -13.98
C ARG A 145 -12.00 19.98 -12.80
N THR A 146 -12.41 18.72 -12.99
CA THR A 146 -13.04 17.89 -11.95
C THR A 146 -12.13 16.75 -11.46
N HIS A 147 -11.15 16.32 -12.25
CA HIS A 147 -10.27 15.17 -11.97
C HIS A 147 -8.77 15.45 -12.14
N GLY A 148 -8.38 16.71 -12.34
CA GLY A 148 -6.98 17.12 -12.45
C GLY A 148 -6.73 18.44 -11.71
N GLY A 149 -5.47 18.82 -11.55
CA GLY A 149 -5.07 20.05 -10.85
C GLY A 149 -5.34 21.36 -11.60
N GLY A 150 -6.35 21.40 -12.48
CA GLY A 150 -6.76 22.55 -13.30
C GLY A 150 -6.31 22.51 -14.77
N LEU A 151 -6.51 23.61 -15.51
CA LEU A 151 -6.04 23.79 -16.90
C LEU A 151 -4.52 23.99 -16.93
N THR A 152 -3.77 22.90 -16.79
CA THR A 152 -2.30 22.90 -16.88
C THR A 152 -1.82 21.82 -17.83
N LEU A 153 -0.75 22.13 -18.59
CA LEU A 153 -0.05 21.16 -19.46
C LEU A 153 0.99 20.34 -18.68
N ASP A 154 1.17 20.62 -17.40
CA ASP A 154 2.06 19.86 -16.52
C ASP A 154 1.41 18.52 -16.14
N THR A 155 1.87 17.43 -16.75
CA THR A 155 1.35 16.08 -16.52
C THR A 155 1.59 15.56 -15.11
N ARG A 156 2.47 16.19 -14.32
CA ARG A 156 2.66 15.89 -12.88
C ARG A 156 1.47 16.30 -12.02
N LYS A 157 0.54 17.11 -12.57
CA LYS A 157 -0.64 17.64 -11.87
C LYS A 157 -1.94 16.92 -12.25
N HIS A 158 -1.82 15.76 -12.91
CA HIS A 158 -2.93 14.97 -13.45
C HIS A 158 -2.80 13.55 -12.92
N GLY A 159 -3.64 13.18 -11.94
CA GLY A 159 -3.59 11.88 -11.28
C GLY A 159 -3.82 10.72 -12.27
N THR A 160 -2.97 9.69 -12.22
CA THR A 160 -3.12 8.49 -13.06
C THR A 160 -4.30 7.62 -12.64
N ASP A 161 -4.80 7.81 -11.42
CA ASP A 161 -5.84 6.98 -10.80
C ASP A 161 -7.16 7.04 -11.55
N TYR A 162 -7.56 8.22 -12.03
CA TYR A 162 -8.76 8.32 -12.86
C TYR A 162 -8.59 7.54 -14.18
N MET A 163 -7.40 7.55 -14.79
CA MET A 163 -7.13 6.74 -15.99
C MET A 163 -7.13 5.24 -15.70
N LEU A 164 -6.52 4.84 -14.57
CA LEU A 164 -6.57 3.48 -14.07
C LEU A 164 -8.02 3.02 -13.87
N ASN A 165 -8.85 3.82 -13.19
CA ASN A 165 -10.23 3.48 -12.91
C ASN A 165 -11.04 3.30 -14.20
N ARG A 166 -10.84 4.19 -15.19
CA ARG A 166 -11.50 4.08 -16.50
C ARG A 166 -11.10 2.85 -17.29
N LEU A 167 -9.86 2.36 -17.14
CA LEU A 167 -9.42 1.10 -17.73
C LEU A 167 -10.04 -0.10 -17.01
N ALA A 168 -10.04 -0.10 -15.68
CA ALA A 168 -10.67 -1.14 -14.87
C ALA A 168 -12.16 -1.30 -15.19
N LEU A 169 -12.91 -0.20 -15.24
CA LEU A 169 -14.32 -0.17 -15.63
C LEU A 169 -14.56 -0.79 -16.99
N ARG A 170 -13.74 -0.43 -18.00
CA ARG A 170 -13.86 -1.00 -19.35
C ARG A 170 -13.67 -2.52 -19.33
N TRP A 171 -12.70 -3.02 -18.58
CA TRP A 171 -12.48 -4.47 -18.48
C TRP A 171 -13.60 -5.20 -17.76
N LEU A 172 -14.17 -4.60 -16.70
CA LEU A 172 -15.35 -5.17 -16.04
C LEU A 172 -16.54 -5.21 -17.00
N GLU A 173 -16.77 -4.15 -17.79
CA GLU A 173 -17.84 -4.12 -18.81
C GLU A 173 -17.67 -5.22 -19.86
N GLU A 174 -16.43 -5.48 -20.30
CA GLU A 174 -16.08 -6.56 -21.25
C GLU A 174 -16.40 -7.96 -20.68
N ARG A 175 -16.41 -8.13 -19.35
CA ARG A 175 -16.69 -9.41 -18.69
C ARG A 175 -18.13 -9.91 -18.84
N GLN A 176 -19.10 -9.03 -19.11
CA GLN A 176 -20.48 -9.45 -19.38
C GLN A 176 -20.62 -10.43 -20.56
N THR A 177 -19.56 -10.61 -21.35
CA THR A 177 -19.54 -11.47 -22.54
C THR A 177 -18.79 -12.80 -22.35
N THR A 178 -18.22 -13.05 -21.17
CA THR A 178 -17.48 -14.29 -20.85
C THR A 178 -17.94 -14.88 -19.51
N SER A 179 -17.77 -16.19 -19.36
CA SER A 179 -18.07 -16.94 -18.13
C SER A 179 -16.82 -17.29 -17.31
N ASP A 180 -15.63 -16.90 -17.77
CA ASP A 180 -14.40 -17.15 -17.03
C ASP A 180 -14.33 -16.20 -15.82
N PRO A 181 -13.88 -16.65 -14.63
CA PRO A 181 -13.76 -15.78 -13.48
C PRO A 181 -12.59 -14.79 -13.64
N LEU A 182 -12.66 -13.65 -12.95
CA LEU A 182 -11.68 -12.56 -13.00
C LEU A 182 -10.84 -12.52 -11.74
N PHE A 183 -9.53 -12.32 -11.88
CA PHE A 183 -8.71 -11.76 -10.81
C PHE A 183 -8.15 -10.43 -11.29
N LEU A 184 -8.66 -9.32 -10.76
CA LEU A 184 -8.24 -7.97 -11.09
C LEU A 184 -7.46 -7.37 -9.93
N TYR A 185 -6.20 -7.04 -10.15
CA TYR A 185 -5.36 -6.32 -9.19
C TYR A 185 -5.18 -4.88 -9.64
N LEU A 186 -5.61 -3.93 -8.82
CA LEU A 186 -5.52 -2.50 -9.09
C LEU A 186 -4.65 -1.86 -8.01
N HIS A 187 -3.64 -1.11 -8.43
CA HIS A 187 -2.81 -0.32 -7.52
C HIS A 187 -2.99 1.16 -7.86
N TYR A 188 -3.76 1.88 -7.06
CA TYR A 188 -3.99 3.31 -7.17
C TYR A 188 -2.77 4.04 -6.61
N GLY A 189 -2.29 5.07 -7.32
CA GLY A 189 -1.10 5.82 -6.94
C GLY A 189 -1.34 6.89 -5.87
N GLY A 190 -2.57 7.35 -5.69
CA GLY A 190 -2.93 8.24 -4.58
C GLY A 190 -3.18 7.46 -3.28
N PRO A 191 -2.80 7.99 -2.10
CA PRO A 191 -2.20 9.30 -1.83
C PRO A 191 -0.65 9.37 -1.75
N HIS A 192 0.13 8.79 -2.67
CA HIS A 192 1.60 8.96 -2.66
C HIS A 192 2.03 10.41 -2.98
N HIS A 193 3.11 10.91 -2.36
CA HIS A 193 3.64 12.25 -2.62
C HIS A 193 4.16 12.43 -4.08
N PRO A 194 4.09 13.63 -4.69
CA PRO A 194 3.57 14.90 -4.18
C PRO A 194 2.05 14.90 -4.05
N TYR A 195 1.54 15.33 -2.89
CA TYR A 195 0.09 15.43 -2.66
C TYR A 195 -0.49 16.58 -3.48
N LEU A 196 -1.22 16.27 -4.54
CA LEU A 196 -1.75 17.21 -5.52
C LEU A 196 -3.20 16.83 -5.92
N PRO A 197 -4.14 16.77 -4.96
CA PRO A 197 -5.49 16.33 -5.24
C PRO A 197 -6.21 17.33 -6.16
N PRO A 198 -7.27 16.90 -6.88
CA PRO A 198 -8.08 17.83 -7.66
C PRO A 198 -8.68 18.94 -6.80
N ASP A 199 -8.85 20.12 -7.43
CA ASP A 199 -9.19 21.37 -6.74
C ASP A 199 -10.39 21.24 -5.80
N ARG A 200 -11.43 20.48 -6.20
CA ARG A 200 -12.63 20.30 -5.36
C ARG A 200 -12.35 19.63 -4.01
N TYR A 201 -11.41 18.67 -3.97
CA TYR A 201 -11.05 17.98 -2.74
C TYR A 201 -10.14 18.87 -1.92
N LEU A 202 -9.24 19.60 -2.56
CA LEU A 202 -8.44 20.59 -1.86
C LEU A 202 -9.32 21.67 -1.23
N GLU A 203 -10.33 22.19 -1.94
CA GLU A 203 -11.32 23.14 -1.41
C GLU A 203 -12.10 22.53 -0.23
N GLN A 204 -12.47 21.26 -0.30
CA GLN A 204 -13.17 20.55 0.77
C GLN A 204 -12.34 20.44 2.05
N PHE A 205 -11.06 20.07 1.96
CA PHE A 205 -10.21 19.81 3.13
C PHE A 205 -9.35 21.00 3.56
N ALA A 206 -9.20 22.02 2.71
CA ALA A 206 -8.49 23.25 3.07
C ALA A 206 -9.28 24.11 4.07
N GLY A 207 -10.60 23.98 4.17
CA GLY A 207 -11.42 24.78 5.11
C GLY A 207 -11.25 26.30 4.92
N ASP A 208 -11.35 27.07 6.01
CA ASP A 208 -11.26 28.55 6.03
C ASP A 208 -9.80 29.08 6.05
N ARG A 209 -8.83 28.33 5.52
CA ARG A 209 -7.41 28.71 5.57
C ARG A 209 -7.14 30.01 4.81
N GLU A 210 -6.18 30.79 5.31
CA GLU A 210 -5.72 32.03 4.65
C GLU A 210 -4.93 31.74 3.35
N LEU A 211 -4.38 30.53 3.20
CA LEU A 211 -3.63 30.12 2.01
C LEU A 211 -4.57 29.89 0.82
N SER A 212 -4.20 30.45 -0.32
CA SER A 212 -4.81 30.10 -1.61
C SER A 212 -4.50 28.66 -2.00
N LEU A 213 -5.32 28.07 -2.89
CA LEU A 213 -5.09 26.73 -3.44
C LEU A 213 -3.70 26.58 -4.10
N GLN A 214 -3.15 27.67 -4.65
CA GLN A 214 -1.82 27.65 -5.25
C GLN A 214 -0.72 27.54 -4.19
N GLU A 215 -0.87 28.24 -3.06
CA GLU A 215 0.08 28.17 -1.95
C GLU A 215 0.03 26.80 -1.28
N LEU A 216 -1.16 26.22 -1.08
CA LEU A 216 -1.30 24.84 -0.59
C LEU A 216 -0.55 23.85 -1.50
N LYS A 217 -0.80 23.87 -2.81
CA LYS A 217 -0.07 23.01 -3.76
C LYS A 217 1.43 23.24 -3.75
N ALA A 218 1.88 24.48 -3.52
CA ALA A 218 3.31 24.77 -3.41
C ALA A 218 3.93 24.08 -2.17
N VAL A 219 3.21 23.99 -1.04
CA VAL A 219 3.65 23.22 0.13
C VAL A 219 3.80 21.73 -0.20
N GLY A 220 2.84 21.14 -0.92
CA GLY A 220 2.92 19.72 -1.34
C GLY A 220 4.10 19.43 -2.29
N ILE A 221 4.37 20.35 -3.22
CA ILE A 221 5.53 20.27 -4.12
C ILE A 221 6.84 20.40 -3.35
N ASP A 222 6.93 21.40 -2.46
CA ASP A 222 8.12 21.61 -1.63
C ASP A 222 8.41 20.40 -0.73
N HIS A 223 7.39 19.83 -0.10
CA HIS A 223 7.51 18.61 0.69
C HIS A 223 8.10 17.45 -0.12
N HIS A 224 7.66 17.27 -1.36
CA HIS A 224 8.17 16.22 -2.25
C HIS A 224 9.60 16.49 -2.73
N GLU A 225 9.87 17.70 -3.23
CA GLU A 225 11.18 18.05 -3.81
C GLU A 225 12.27 18.13 -2.74
N ASN A 226 11.93 18.55 -1.52
CA ASN A 226 12.87 18.75 -0.39
C ASN A 226 12.70 17.72 0.73
N LEU A 227 12.05 16.58 0.47
CA LEU A 227 11.70 15.55 1.47
C LEU A 227 12.85 15.19 2.43
N TYR A 228 14.02 14.86 1.88
CA TYR A 228 15.20 14.49 2.67
C TYR A 228 15.83 15.68 3.40
N GLY A 229 15.75 16.88 2.83
CA GLY A 229 16.20 18.10 3.50
C GLY A 229 15.37 18.37 4.75
N HIS A 230 14.04 18.29 4.60
CA HIS A 230 13.10 18.43 5.71
C HIS A 230 13.35 17.38 6.80
N MET A 231 13.51 16.09 6.43
CA MET A 231 13.85 15.05 7.41
C MET A 231 15.21 15.28 8.09
N ALA A 232 16.23 15.71 7.33
CA ALA A 232 17.56 15.99 7.88
C ALA A 232 17.54 17.14 8.91
N GLU A 233 16.55 18.03 8.81
CA GLU A 233 16.28 19.12 9.75
C GLU A 233 15.23 18.76 10.83
N ASN A 234 14.84 17.49 10.94
CA ASN A 234 13.79 16.97 11.84
C ASN A 234 12.40 17.54 11.58
N SER A 235 12.00 17.60 10.30
CA SER A 235 10.67 17.99 9.82
C SER A 235 10.24 19.37 10.33
N PRO A 236 10.95 20.46 9.97
CA PRO A 236 10.81 21.79 10.56
C PRO A 236 9.59 22.57 10.04
N PHE A 237 8.46 21.91 9.80
CA PHE A 237 7.25 22.56 9.30
C PHE A 237 6.57 23.38 10.41
N SER A 238 6.03 24.54 10.04
CA SER A 238 5.11 25.28 10.91
C SER A 238 3.78 24.54 11.04
N GLU A 239 2.97 24.89 12.04
CA GLU A 239 1.65 24.29 12.21
C GLU A 239 0.77 24.49 10.97
N GLU A 240 0.85 25.67 10.34
CA GLU A 240 0.13 25.98 9.11
C GLU A 240 0.58 25.09 7.95
N ALA A 241 1.87 24.79 7.85
CA ALA A 241 2.42 23.90 6.83
C ALA A 241 2.03 22.44 7.08
N TRP A 242 2.03 21.97 8.33
CA TRP A 242 1.52 20.64 8.67
C TRP A 242 0.04 20.47 8.34
N GLU A 243 -0.78 21.45 8.69
CA GLU A 243 -2.19 21.45 8.31
C GLU A 243 -2.38 21.47 6.80
N ALA A 244 -1.58 22.25 6.06
CA ALA A 244 -1.57 22.23 4.60
C ALA A 244 -1.30 20.83 4.04
N LEU A 245 -0.24 20.16 4.52
CA LEU A 245 0.12 18.80 4.10
C LEU A 245 -0.99 17.78 4.41
N ARG A 246 -1.56 17.82 5.62
CA ARG A 246 -2.67 16.94 6.00
C ARG A 246 -3.87 17.10 5.07
N ALA A 247 -4.27 18.33 4.73
CA ALA A 247 -5.42 18.51 3.82
C ALA A 247 -5.13 18.07 2.38
N LEU A 248 -3.90 18.22 1.90
CA LEU A 248 -3.53 17.71 0.57
C LEU A 248 -3.61 16.18 0.56
N TYR A 249 -3.05 15.53 1.59
CA TYR A 249 -3.11 14.08 1.77
C TYR A 249 -4.55 13.56 1.91
N ASP A 250 -5.34 14.18 2.78
CA ASP A 250 -6.77 13.85 2.97
C ASP A 250 -7.58 14.02 1.67
N GLY A 251 -7.23 15.03 0.86
CA GLY A 251 -7.84 15.26 -0.45
C GLY A 251 -7.50 14.19 -1.47
N GLU A 252 -6.28 13.63 -1.43
CA GLU A 252 -5.89 12.51 -2.30
C GLU A 252 -6.62 11.22 -1.88
N ILE A 253 -6.71 10.96 -0.57
CA ILE A 253 -7.48 9.83 -0.03
C ILE A 253 -8.94 9.92 -0.49
N ALA A 254 -9.58 11.08 -0.36
CA ALA A 254 -10.96 11.27 -0.76
C ALA A 254 -11.19 11.13 -2.27
N HIS A 255 -10.21 11.54 -3.08
CA HIS A 255 -10.25 11.30 -4.51
C HIS A 255 -10.17 9.80 -4.83
N ALA A 256 -9.24 9.07 -4.20
CA ALA A 256 -9.11 7.64 -4.39
C ALA A 256 -10.37 6.89 -3.93
N ASP A 257 -10.93 7.25 -2.77
CA ASP A 257 -12.19 6.71 -2.25
C ASP A 257 -13.36 6.87 -3.22
N GLU A 258 -13.50 8.04 -3.86
CA GLU A 258 -14.57 8.23 -4.85
C GLU A 258 -14.40 7.33 -6.06
N LEU A 259 -13.18 7.17 -6.59
CA LEU A 259 -12.93 6.28 -7.71
C LEU A 259 -13.21 4.82 -7.37
N VAL A 260 -12.87 4.40 -6.14
CA VAL A 260 -13.24 3.07 -5.62
C VAL A 260 -14.76 2.92 -5.57
N GLY A 261 -15.48 3.94 -5.07
CA GLY A 261 -16.93 3.97 -5.06
C GLY A 261 -17.54 3.84 -6.46
N GLU A 262 -17.02 4.58 -7.44
CA GLU A 262 -17.44 4.50 -8.85
C GLU A 262 -17.23 3.09 -9.41
N LEU A 263 -16.06 2.49 -9.17
CA LEU A 263 -15.73 1.14 -9.63
C LEU A 263 -16.65 0.09 -9.01
N PHE A 264 -16.85 0.17 -7.70
CA PHE A 264 -17.69 -0.75 -6.95
C PHE A 264 -19.14 -0.67 -7.43
N ASP A 265 -19.73 0.53 -7.50
CA ASP A 265 -21.11 0.72 -7.93
C ASP A 265 -21.32 0.26 -9.38
N ALA A 266 -20.35 0.54 -10.25
CA ALA A 266 -20.40 0.06 -11.63
C ALA A 266 -20.38 -1.46 -11.68
N ALA A 267 -19.45 -2.12 -10.98
CA ALA A 267 -19.35 -3.57 -10.95
C ALA A 267 -20.62 -4.25 -10.43
N GLN A 268 -21.21 -3.72 -9.35
CA GLN A 268 -22.47 -4.21 -8.79
C GLN A 268 -23.67 -4.04 -9.74
N SER A 269 -23.56 -3.15 -10.74
CA SER A 269 -24.60 -2.95 -11.76
C SER A 269 -24.47 -3.87 -12.98
N LEU A 270 -23.35 -4.58 -13.12
CA LEU A 270 -23.10 -5.49 -14.24
C LEU A 270 -23.73 -6.86 -13.97
N ASP A 271 -24.17 -7.52 -15.05
CA ASP A 271 -24.61 -8.92 -15.01
C ASP A 271 -23.39 -9.86 -15.09
N ILE A 272 -22.57 -9.85 -14.04
CA ILE A 272 -21.39 -10.71 -13.86
C ILE A 272 -21.57 -11.60 -12.61
N ASP A 273 -20.85 -12.72 -12.57
CA ASP A 273 -20.86 -13.61 -11.39
C ASP A 273 -20.45 -12.87 -10.11
N ASP A 274 -20.83 -13.45 -8.95
CA ASP A 274 -20.49 -12.96 -7.61
C ASP A 274 -19.05 -12.43 -7.55
N THR A 275 -18.88 -11.19 -7.08
CA THR A 275 -17.58 -10.52 -7.02
C THR A 275 -17.19 -10.23 -5.58
N VAL A 276 -16.01 -10.70 -5.18
CA VAL A 276 -15.38 -10.35 -3.91
C VAL A 276 -14.47 -9.15 -4.14
N PHE A 277 -14.72 -8.08 -3.38
CA PHE A 277 -13.84 -6.92 -3.34
C PHE A 277 -12.96 -6.95 -2.10
N VAL A 278 -11.69 -6.61 -2.28
CA VAL A 278 -10.75 -6.31 -1.20
C VAL A 278 -10.13 -4.96 -1.48
N ILE A 279 -10.31 -4.00 -0.57
CA ILE A 279 -9.77 -2.64 -0.67
C ILE A 279 -8.85 -2.40 0.52
N THR A 280 -7.61 -2.04 0.27
CA THR A 280 -6.58 -1.88 1.31
C THR A 280 -5.56 -0.81 0.91
N ALA A 281 -4.62 -0.49 1.80
CA ALA A 281 -3.34 0.10 1.41
C ALA A 281 -2.19 -0.93 1.46
N ASP A 282 -1.09 -0.66 0.77
CA ASP A 282 0.15 -1.44 0.84
C ASP A 282 1.02 -1.05 2.04
N HIS A 283 1.04 0.22 2.40
CA HIS A 283 1.63 0.80 3.60
C HIS A 283 0.95 2.16 3.89
N GLY A 284 1.33 2.79 5.01
CA GLY A 284 0.95 4.15 5.40
C GLY A 284 2.01 5.18 5.05
N GLU A 285 2.03 6.29 5.81
CA GLU A 285 2.84 7.47 5.53
C GLU A 285 3.17 8.22 6.84
N LEU A 286 4.41 8.69 7.00
CA LEU A 286 4.84 9.45 8.18
C LEU A 286 4.63 10.95 7.98
N PHE A 287 4.06 11.58 9.00
CA PHE A 287 3.82 13.02 9.16
C PHE A 287 4.58 13.57 10.38
N GLY A 288 5.86 13.20 10.51
CA GLY A 288 6.75 13.68 11.57
C GLY A 288 6.97 12.67 12.70
N GLU A 289 6.26 11.54 12.72
CA GLU A 289 6.55 10.46 13.66
C GLU A 289 8.02 10.03 13.54
N SER A 290 8.68 9.84 14.69
CA SER A 290 10.12 9.58 14.77
C SER A 290 11.02 10.66 14.12
N GLY A 291 10.48 11.86 13.84
CA GLY A 291 11.20 12.93 13.12
C GLY A 291 11.38 12.63 11.63
N LEU A 292 10.55 11.74 11.08
CA LEU A 292 10.64 11.28 9.70
C LEU A 292 9.40 11.67 8.90
N LEU A 293 9.53 11.60 7.58
CA LEU A 293 8.49 11.87 6.61
C LEU A 293 8.41 10.70 5.63
N ALA A 294 7.27 10.57 4.98
CA ALA A 294 7.00 9.52 4.01
C ALA A 294 7.18 8.11 4.61
N HIS A 295 7.82 7.16 3.91
CA HIS A 295 7.81 5.74 4.30
C HIS A 295 9.18 5.04 4.03
N GLN A 296 10.22 5.49 4.73
CA GLN A 296 11.60 5.21 4.33
C GLN A 296 12.44 4.34 5.29
N ILE A 297 12.22 4.45 6.61
CA ILE A 297 13.22 4.00 7.60
C ILE A 297 12.64 3.17 8.77
N VAL A 298 11.43 3.42 9.24
CA VAL A 298 10.90 2.81 10.49
C VAL A 298 9.69 1.92 10.21
N THR A 299 9.27 1.10 11.19
CA THR A 299 8.12 0.17 11.06
C THR A 299 6.89 0.57 11.87
N ASN A 300 6.81 1.82 12.34
CA ASN A 300 5.70 2.39 13.12
C ASN A 300 4.32 2.11 12.54
N ASP A 301 3.27 2.16 13.37
CA ASP A 301 1.88 1.99 12.94
C ASP A 301 1.47 3.08 11.93
N ALA A 302 2.03 4.29 12.02
CA ALA A 302 1.85 5.34 11.01
C ALA A 302 2.22 4.90 9.57
N VAL A 303 3.15 3.95 9.41
CA VAL A 303 3.53 3.39 8.09
C VAL A 303 3.05 1.95 7.90
N SER A 304 2.65 1.23 8.95
CA SER A 304 2.31 -0.19 8.85
C SER A 304 0.84 -0.51 9.12
N HIS A 305 0.10 0.33 9.84
CA HIS A 305 -1.33 0.14 10.09
C HIS A 305 -2.15 0.76 8.95
N VAL A 306 -2.77 -0.11 8.15
CA VAL A 306 -3.45 0.25 6.90
C VAL A 306 -4.95 -0.07 6.97
N PRO A 307 -5.81 0.63 6.21
CA PRO A 307 -7.21 0.25 6.12
C PRO A 307 -7.35 -1.08 5.38
N LEU A 308 -8.37 -1.87 5.73
CA LEU A 308 -8.78 -3.04 4.95
C LEU A 308 -10.31 -3.16 5.01
N VAL A 309 -10.93 -3.10 3.84
CA VAL A 309 -12.36 -3.34 3.64
C VAL A 309 -12.53 -4.51 2.70
N THR A 310 -13.45 -5.40 3.02
CA THR A 310 -13.88 -6.48 2.14
C THR A 310 -15.38 -6.39 1.87
N HIS A 311 -15.77 -6.84 0.69
CA HIS A 311 -17.17 -7.05 0.35
C HIS A 311 -17.33 -8.39 -0.36
N GLY A 312 -18.33 -9.16 0.07
CA GLY A 312 -18.62 -10.48 -0.43
C GLY A 312 -17.79 -11.59 0.22
N LEU A 313 -16.73 -11.30 0.98
CA LEU A 313 -15.91 -12.32 1.64
C LEU A 313 -16.56 -12.85 2.95
N GLU A 314 -17.37 -12.00 3.57
CA GLU A 314 -17.96 -12.08 4.90
C GLU A 314 -18.75 -13.37 5.11
N PRO A 315 -19.58 -13.84 4.16
CA PRO A 315 -20.32 -15.08 4.33
C PRO A 315 -19.43 -16.32 4.51
N ALA A 316 -18.16 -16.25 4.09
CA ALA A 316 -17.20 -17.33 4.25
C ALA A 316 -16.39 -17.25 5.57
N LEU A 317 -16.38 -16.09 6.25
CA LEU A 317 -15.59 -15.88 7.44
C LEU A 317 -16.32 -16.44 8.67
N THR A 318 -15.63 -17.27 9.46
CA THR A 318 -16.18 -17.88 10.68
C THR A 318 -15.80 -17.12 11.94
N HIS A 319 -14.90 -16.15 11.82
CA HIS A 319 -14.38 -15.38 12.93
C HIS A 319 -14.34 -13.88 12.60
N GLY A 320 -14.68 -13.08 13.61
CA GLY A 320 -14.34 -11.68 13.65
C GLY A 320 -12.82 -11.53 13.83
N GLY A 321 -12.02 -11.50 12.77
CA GLY A 321 -10.61 -11.08 12.87
C GLY A 321 -10.53 -9.65 13.40
N GLU A 322 -9.81 -9.44 14.51
CA GLU A 322 -9.38 -8.11 14.95
C GLU A 322 -8.11 -7.79 14.14
N LEU A 323 -7.01 -8.50 14.40
CA LEU A 323 -5.73 -8.37 13.69
C LEU A 323 -5.65 -9.26 12.42
N VAL A 324 -5.23 -8.67 11.30
CA VAL A 324 -5.03 -9.36 10.01
C VAL A 324 -3.84 -8.77 9.23
N GLN A 325 -3.33 -9.52 8.26
CA GLN A 325 -2.41 -9.02 7.23
C GLN A 325 -2.88 -9.43 5.83
N HIS A 326 -2.39 -8.74 4.78
CA HIS A 326 -2.77 -9.03 3.39
C HIS A 326 -2.59 -10.49 2.96
N ALA A 327 -1.53 -11.16 3.42
CA ALA A 327 -1.28 -12.56 3.10
C ALA A 327 -2.39 -13.46 3.65
N ASP A 328 -3.01 -13.11 4.78
CA ASP A 328 -4.14 -13.85 5.34
C ASP A 328 -5.33 -13.80 4.39
N VAL A 329 -5.63 -12.59 3.89
CA VAL A 329 -6.73 -12.38 2.93
C VAL A 329 -6.44 -13.14 1.63
N MET A 330 -5.21 -13.05 1.10
CA MET A 330 -4.85 -13.78 -0.12
C MET A 330 -4.87 -15.30 0.06
N THR A 331 -4.35 -15.84 1.16
CA THR A 331 -4.46 -17.27 1.48
C THR A 331 -5.92 -17.72 1.61
N THR A 332 -6.75 -16.89 2.24
CA THR A 332 -8.20 -17.14 2.38
C THR A 332 -8.88 -17.18 1.01
N LEU A 333 -8.60 -16.22 0.13
CA LEU A 333 -9.14 -16.17 -1.22
C LEU A 333 -8.71 -17.37 -2.07
N LEU A 334 -7.43 -17.75 -2.02
CA LEU A 334 -6.92 -18.94 -2.70
C LEU A 334 -7.62 -20.21 -2.19
N GLY A 335 -7.76 -20.36 -0.87
CA GLY A 335 -8.45 -21.50 -0.27
C GLY A 335 -9.96 -21.51 -0.53
N LEU A 336 -10.58 -20.35 -0.73
CA LEU A 336 -11.99 -20.19 -1.07
C LEU A 336 -12.30 -20.65 -2.50
N THR A 337 -11.41 -20.35 -3.44
CA THR A 337 -11.57 -20.67 -4.86
C THR A 337 -10.97 -22.04 -5.25
N GLY A 338 -10.45 -22.78 -4.28
CA GLY A 338 -9.81 -24.08 -4.48
C GLY A 338 -8.47 -24.01 -5.19
N CYS A 339 -7.80 -22.85 -5.20
CA CYS A 339 -6.41 -22.71 -5.61
C CYS A 339 -5.48 -23.33 -4.55
N SER A 340 -4.26 -23.71 -4.95
CA SER A 340 -3.25 -24.20 -3.99
C SER A 340 -2.82 -23.09 -3.05
N THR A 341 -2.83 -23.37 -1.74
CA THR A 341 -2.27 -22.53 -0.68
C THR A 341 -0.87 -22.99 -0.25
N ASP A 342 -0.28 -23.97 -0.95
CA ASP A 342 1.03 -24.52 -0.59
C ASP A 342 2.12 -23.44 -0.69
N GLY A 343 2.90 -23.29 0.38
CA GLY A 343 3.96 -22.27 0.48
C GLY A 343 3.47 -20.86 0.79
N THR A 344 2.17 -20.63 0.93
CA THR A 344 1.66 -19.36 1.48
C THR A 344 1.92 -19.32 2.99
N GLN A 345 2.11 -18.11 3.53
CA GLN A 345 2.43 -17.87 4.94
C GLN A 345 1.35 -17.06 5.68
N GLY A 346 0.25 -16.74 4.99
CA GLY A 346 -0.95 -16.17 5.58
C GLY A 346 -1.82 -17.22 6.29
N ILE A 347 -2.66 -16.77 7.21
CA ILE A 347 -3.64 -17.57 7.93
C ILE A 347 -4.96 -17.55 7.16
N ASP A 348 -5.56 -18.72 6.93
CA ASP A 348 -6.90 -18.82 6.37
C ASP A 348 -7.95 -18.32 7.39
N LEU A 349 -8.51 -17.13 7.16
CA LEU A 349 -9.45 -16.44 8.04
C LEU A 349 -10.79 -17.17 8.21
N ARG A 350 -11.07 -18.19 7.38
CA ARG A 350 -12.24 -19.06 7.54
C ARG A 350 -12.06 -20.08 8.66
N THR A 351 -10.82 -20.31 9.12
CA THR A 351 -10.53 -21.37 10.10
C THR A 351 -9.60 -20.92 11.23
N GLY A 352 -8.77 -19.90 11.01
CA GLY A 352 -7.78 -19.41 11.96
C GLY A 352 -7.99 -17.94 12.36
N ARG A 353 -7.16 -17.51 13.32
CA ARG A 353 -7.01 -16.13 13.78
C ARG A 353 -5.54 -15.81 13.96
N ARG A 354 -5.17 -14.53 13.85
CA ARG A 354 -3.81 -14.04 14.01
C ARG A 354 -3.61 -13.45 15.40
N ASP A 355 -2.54 -13.86 16.08
CA ASP A 355 -2.17 -13.32 17.39
C ASP A 355 -1.22 -12.11 17.28
N PHE A 356 -0.39 -12.09 16.23
CA PHE A 356 0.52 -10.99 15.92
C PHE A 356 0.78 -10.87 14.42
N ALA A 357 1.12 -9.68 13.98
CA ALA A 357 1.55 -9.36 12.62
C ALA A 357 3.06 -9.13 12.57
N ILE A 358 3.65 -9.32 11.39
CA ILE A 358 5.06 -9.05 11.14
C ILE A 358 5.20 -7.98 10.06
N VAL A 359 5.97 -6.94 10.36
CA VAL A 359 6.38 -5.87 9.44
C VAL A 359 7.89 -5.85 9.35
N GLN A 360 8.44 -5.68 8.14
CA GLN A 360 9.88 -5.75 7.91
C GLN A 360 10.42 -4.62 7.04
N ARG A 361 11.69 -4.29 7.27
CA ARG A 361 12.46 -3.35 6.46
C ARG A 361 13.88 -3.88 6.22
N GLY A 362 14.27 -3.91 4.94
CA GLY A 362 15.62 -4.29 4.51
C GLY A 362 16.72 -3.32 4.96
N ALA A 363 17.90 -3.89 5.21
CA ALA A 363 19.07 -3.15 5.69
C ALA A 363 19.63 -2.15 4.66
N ASP A 364 19.68 -2.54 3.38
CA ASP A 364 20.21 -1.71 2.28
C ASP A 364 19.44 -0.38 2.16
N ARG A 365 18.10 -0.44 2.20
CA ARG A 365 17.22 0.74 2.14
C ARG A 365 17.48 1.71 3.29
N CYS A 366 17.58 1.20 4.51
CA CYS A 366 17.91 2.05 5.66
C CYS A 366 19.26 2.74 5.49
N ARG A 367 20.31 1.99 5.13
CA ARG A 367 21.65 2.55 4.96
C ARG A 367 21.69 3.65 3.91
N GLN A 368 21.04 3.44 2.77
CA GLN A 368 20.97 4.44 1.70
C GLN A 368 20.27 5.72 2.19
N ASN A 369 19.09 5.58 2.79
CA ASN A 369 18.29 6.71 3.26
C ASN A 369 18.97 7.47 4.40
N VAL A 370 19.47 6.79 5.42
CA VAL A 370 20.18 7.42 6.54
C VAL A 370 21.48 8.09 6.09
N SER A 371 22.23 7.48 5.14
CA SER A 371 23.45 8.10 4.61
C SER A 371 23.15 9.43 3.94
N LYS A 372 22.06 9.53 3.17
CA LYS A 372 21.62 10.80 2.55
C LYS A 372 21.24 11.86 3.59
N LEU A 373 20.56 11.46 4.67
CA LEU A 373 20.23 12.39 5.76
C LEU A 373 21.49 12.95 6.43
N VAL A 374 22.49 12.10 6.68
CA VAL A 374 23.78 12.50 7.26
C VAL A 374 24.59 13.37 6.29
N GLU A 375 24.53 13.11 4.98
CA GLU A 375 25.16 13.95 3.96
C GLU A 375 24.56 15.37 3.95
N LEU A 376 23.24 15.48 4.03
CA LEU A 376 22.53 16.76 4.07
C LEU A 376 22.74 17.50 5.40
N ASN A 377 22.78 16.78 6.52
CA ASN A 377 23.05 17.32 7.84
C ASN A 377 24.00 16.41 8.64
N PRO A 378 25.30 16.75 8.75
CA PRO A 378 26.27 15.96 9.51
C PRO A 378 25.98 15.83 11.01
N ASN A 379 25.05 16.63 11.56
CA ASN A 379 24.59 16.53 12.94
C ASN A 379 23.31 15.69 13.11
N PHE A 380 22.80 15.10 12.03
CA PHE A 380 21.64 14.22 12.10
C PHE A 380 21.97 12.99 12.96
N ASP A 381 21.10 12.68 13.93
CA ASP A 381 21.29 11.55 14.83
C ASP A 381 20.89 10.23 14.18
N ALA A 382 21.79 9.70 13.37
CA ALA A 382 21.64 8.41 12.71
C ALA A 382 21.61 7.23 13.70
N SER A 383 22.08 7.40 14.94
CA SER A 383 22.17 6.30 15.92
C SER A 383 20.81 5.76 16.35
N ARG A 384 19.75 6.55 16.14
CA ARG A 384 18.35 6.20 16.38
C ARG A 384 17.79 5.17 15.41
N PHE A 385 18.47 4.91 14.29
CA PHE A 385 17.98 4.06 13.23
C PHE A 385 18.94 2.88 13.00
N PRO A 386 18.60 1.67 13.46
CA PRO A 386 19.44 0.49 13.23
C PRO A 386 19.69 0.30 11.73
N ASP A 387 20.93 0.04 11.33
CA ASP A 387 21.32 -0.10 9.92
C ASP A 387 21.19 -1.52 9.38
N SER A 388 20.78 -2.47 10.23
CA SER A 388 20.50 -3.86 9.90
C SER A 388 19.07 -4.05 9.39
N THR A 389 18.68 -5.28 9.04
CA THR A 389 17.25 -5.59 8.88
C THR A 389 16.51 -5.30 10.18
N LEU A 390 15.33 -4.72 10.07
CA LEU A 390 14.44 -4.42 11.19
C LEU A 390 13.17 -5.25 11.01
N THR A 391 12.79 -6.02 12.04
CA THR A 391 11.56 -6.81 12.07
C THR A 391 10.72 -6.38 13.26
N GLY A 392 9.53 -5.85 12.99
CA GLY A 392 8.53 -5.51 13.97
C GLY A 392 7.51 -6.64 14.12
N LEU A 393 7.26 -7.06 15.36
CA LEU A 393 6.13 -7.91 15.76
C LEU A 393 5.06 -7.03 16.38
N ARG A 394 3.89 -6.96 15.75
CA ARG A 394 2.78 -6.07 16.12
C ARG A 394 1.61 -6.87 16.65
N THR A 395 1.21 -6.58 17.89
CA THR A 395 0.02 -7.11 18.56
C THR A 395 -1.03 -6.00 18.69
N MET A 396 -2.18 -6.28 19.31
CA MET A 396 -3.20 -5.26 19.58
C MET A 396 -2.72 -4.14 20.54
N GLU A 397 -1.74 -4.40 21.40
CA GLU A 397 -1.30 -3.45 22.44
C GLU A 397 0.14 -2.96 22.25
N PHE A 398 1.00 -3.78 21.64
CA PHE A 398 2.43 -3.52 21.55
C PHE A 398 2.97 -3.77 20.15
N ARG A 399 3.96 -2.97 19.76
CA ARG A 399 4.93 -3.29 18.70
C ARG A 399 6.29 -3.56 19.34
N TYR A 400 6.84 -4.74 19.06
CA TYR A 400 8.17 -5.16 19.48
C TYR A 400 9.11 -5.18 18.28
N GLU A 401 10.20 -4.44 18.34
CA GLU A 401 11.19 -4.40 17.27
C GLU A 401 12.42 -5.22 17.61
N HIS A 402 12.94 -5.93 16.61
CA HIS A 402 14.17 -6.68 16.68
C HIS A 402 15.09 -6.30 15.52
N SER A 403 16.35 -6.03 15.85
CA SER A 403 17.43 -5.74 14.91
C SER A 403 18.76 -6.29 15.43
N ALA A 404 19.82 -6.23 14.63
CA ALA A 404 21.16 -6.60 15.10
C ALA A 404 21.70 -5.65 16.19
N ALA A 405 21.16 -4.43 16.29
CA ALA A 405 21.54 -3.46 17.31
C ALA A 405 20.88 -3.72 18.68
N GLY A 406 19.79 -4.48 18.71
CA GLY A 406 19.01 -4.74 19.91
C GLY A 406 17.52 -4.73 19.63
N THR A 407 16.75 -4.58 20.70
CA THR A 407 15.30 -4.73 20.72
C THR A 407 14.66 -3.56 21.44
N GLU A 408 13.50 -3.13 20.96
CA GLU A 408 12.71 -2.05 21.55
C GLU A 408 11.24 -2.47 21.64
N LEU A 409 10.51 -1.95 22.63
CA LEU A 409 9.10 -2.23 22.83
C LEU A 409 8.31 -0.92 22.90
N PHE A 410 7.30 -0.79 22.05
CA PHE A 410 6.43 0.37 21.98
C PHE A 410 4.99 -0.03 22.31
N ARG A 411 4.31 0.79 23.10
CA ARG A 411 2.87 0.64 23.32
C ARG A 411 2.08 1.42 22.27
N LEU A 412 1.05 0.80 21.72
CA LEU A 412 0.15 1.38 20.75
C LEU A 412 -0.96 2.22 21.44
N PRO A 413 -1.44 3.31 20.82
CA PRO A 413 -1.01 3.86 19.52
C PRO A 413 0.14 4.89 19.63
N ASP A 414 0.61 5.24 20.82
CA ASP A 414 1.50 6.40 21.03
C ASP A 414 2.91 6.22 20.43
N GLU A 415 3.52 5.05 20.62
CA GLU A 415 4.83 4.68 20.03
C GLU A 415 6.00 5.66 20.26
N THR A 416 5.94 6.49 21.30
CA THR A 416 6.87 7.61 21.49
C THR A 416 8.15 7.27 22.25
N SER A 417 8.20 6.15 22.97
CA SER A 417 9.35 5.77 23.80
C SER A 417 9.48 4.26 23.96
N ASP A 418 10.72 3.78 24.10
CA ASP A 418 11.01 2.38 24.39
C ASP A 418 10.65 2.03 25.84
N LEU A 419 9.75 1.05 25.97
CA LEU A 419 9.21 0.52 27.23
C LEU A 419 9.78 -0.87 27.56
N SER A 420 10.83 -1.31 26.87
CA SER A 420 11.44 -2.64 27.06
C SER A 420 11.82 -2.92 28.52
N ASN A 421 12.36 -1.91 29.22
CA ASN A 421 12.73 -2.00 30.63
C ASN A 421 11.52 -2.04 31.59
N ASP A 422 10.39 -1.46 31.20
CA ASP A 422 9.19 -1.38 32.02
C ASP A 422 8.34 -2.66 31.91
N TYR A 423 8.43 -3.38 30.79
CA TYR A 423 7.65 -4.60 30.52
C TYR A 423 8.53 -5.80 30.15
N PRO A 424 9.49 -6.23 30.99
CA PRO A 424 10.44 -7.30 30.66
C PRO A 424 9.75 -8.66 30.41
N ALA A 425 8.61 -8.92 31.02
CA ALA A 425 7.83 -10.13 30.77
C ALA A 425 7.15 -10.12 29.39
N VAL A 426 6.70 -8.95 28.92
CA VAL A 426 6.14 -8.79 27.57
C VAL A 426 7.25 -8.95 26.53
N VAL A 427 8.40 -8.32 26.76
CA VAL A 427 9.58 -8.50 25.90
C VAL A 427 9.94 -9.97 25.76
N ALA A 428 10.04 -10.72 26.86
CA ALA A 428 10.40 -12.14 26.82
C ALA A 428 9.38 -13.00 26.04
N ASP A 429 8.08 -12.70 26.15
CA ASP A 429 7.03 -13.40 25.40
C ASP A 429 7.08 -13.09 23.90
N LEU A 430 7.20 -11.81 23.54
CA LEU A 430 7.25 -11.37 22.15
C LEU A 430 8.55 -11.80 21.46
N ASP A 431 9.68 -11.79 22.17
CA ASP A 431 10.96 -12.29 21.67
C ASP A 431 10.88 -13.80 21.37
N ALA A 432 10.29 -14.60 22.27
CA ALA A 432 10.10 -16.02 22.05
C ALA A 432 9.22 -16.31 20.81
N LYS A 433 8.11 -15.59 20.67
CA LYS A 433 7.22 -15.68 19.49
C LYS A 433 7.93 -15.29 18.20
N LEU A 434 8.71 -14.20 18.24
CA LEU A 434 9.45 -13.75 17.07
C LEU A 434 10.56 -14.73 16.69
N HIS A 435 11.22 -15.34 17.68
CA HIS A 435 12.24 -16.37 17.44
C HIS A 435 11.64 -17.61 16.77
N GLU A 436 10.51 -18.13 17.28
CA GLU A 436 9.78 -19.23 16.65
C GLU A 436 9.35 -18.86 15.21
N TRP A 437 8.88 -17.63 15.01
CA TRP A 437 8.54 -17.14 13.68
C TRP A 437 9.75 -17.12 12.73
N PHE A 438 10.93 -16.69 13.19
CA PHE A 438 12.15 -16.71 12.37
C PHE A 438 12.52 -18.13 11.92
N GLU A 439 12.37 -19.12 12.82
CA GLU A 439 12.69 -20.52 12.52
C GLU A 439 11.70 -21.18 11.55
N THR A 440 10.45 -20.71 11.52
CA THR A 440 9.36 -21.39 10.79
C THR A 440 8.93 -20.66 9.52
N GLN A 441 8.90 -19.34 9.52
CA GLN A 441 8.37 -18.50 8.45
C GLN A 441 9.37 -17.43 7.97
N GLY A 442 10.34 -17.06 8.80
CA GLY A 442 11.28 -15.98 8.51
C GLY A 442 12.38 -16.32 7.51
N THR A 443 12.50 -17.57 7.07
CA THR A 443 13.58 -18.02 6.18
C THR A 443 13.33 -17.70 4.71
N PRO A 444 14.32 -17.20 3.95
CA PRO A 444 14.19 -16.93 2.52
C PRO A 444 14.01 -18.20 1.70
N VAL A 445 13.27 -18.10 0.60
CA VAL A 445 13.18 -19.17 -0.43
C VAL A 445 14.56 -19.52 -0.98
N THR A 446 15.42 -18.50 -1.12
CA THR A 446 16.78 -18.63 -1.66
C THR A 446 17.72 -17.63 -1.01
N GLU A 447 18.95 -18.04 -0.73
CA GLU A 447 20.01 -17.14 -0.26
C GLU A 447 20.56 -16.25 -1.39
N ARG A 448 20.19 -16.54 -2.65
CA ARG A 448 20.70 -15.83 -3.81
C ARG A 448 19.96 -14.52 -4.01
N ARG A 449 20.67 -13.39 -3.93
CA ARG A 449 20.13 -12.06 -4.27
C ARG A 449 19.55 -12.07 -5.69
N GLN A 450 18.30 -11.63 -5.80
CA GLN A 450 17.63 -11.42 -7.07
C GLN A 450 17.74 -9.95 -7.46
N GLU A 451 18.29 -9.67 -8.63
CA GLU A 451 18.44 -8.31 -9.14
C GLU A 451 17.31 -7.96 -10.09
N GLY A 452 16.68 -6.82 -9.84
CA GLY A 452 15.60 -6.32 -10.68
C GLY A 452 16.12 -5.72 -11.98
N ARG A 453 15.45 -6.00 -13.10
CA ARG A 453 15.83 -5.51 -14.44
C ARG A 453 15.00 -4.31 -14.86
N PHE A 454 15.27 -3.17 -14.25
CA PHE A 454 14.59 -1.92 -14.56
C PHE A 454 15.18 -1.25 -15.81
N THR A 455 14.31 -0.82 -16.72
CA THR A 455 14.67 0.06 -17.85
C THR A 455 15.00 1.47 -17.35
N ASP A 456 15.64 2.29 -18.18
CA ASP A 456 15.94 3.68 -17.82
C ASP A 456 14.67 4.48 -17.52
N GLU A 457 13.57 4.22 -18.25
CA GLU A 457 12.27 4.86 -18.01
C GLU A 457 11.69 4.46 -16.65
N MET A 458 11.77 3.17 -16.29
CA MET A 458 11.32 2.69 -14.98
C MET A 458 12.15 3.31 -13.86
N ARG A 459 13.48 3.36 -14.00
CA ARG A 459 14.36 4.00 -13.00
C ARG A 459 14.03 5.48 -12.84
N ALA A 460 13.84 6.20 -13.94
CA ALA A 460 13.46 7.60 -13.90
C ALA A 460 12.10 7.81 -13.20
N GLN A 461 11.12 6.94 -13.44
CA GLN A 461 9.85 6.99 -12.73
C GLN A 461 10.00 6.69 -11.23
N LEU A 462 10.75 5.66 -10.86
CA LEU A 462 10.97 5.30 -9.46
C LEU A 462 11.74 6.39 -8.71
N ALA A 463 12.66 7.10 -9.38
CA ALA A 463 13.30 8.29 -8.82
C ALA A 463 12.31 9.45 -8.64
N ASP A 464 11.43 9.72 -9.62
CA ASP A 464 10.33 10.71 -9.54
C ASP A 464 9.35 10.38 -8.40
N LEU A 465 9.17 9.10 -8.08
CA LEU A 465 8.38 8.63 -6.93
C LEU A 465 9.19 8.58 -5.62
N GLY A 466 10.47 8.94 -5.61
CA GLY A 466 11.28 8.93 -4.37
C GLY A 466 11.65 7.53 -3.85
N TYR A 467 11.52 6.48 -4.68
CA TYR A 467 11.94 5.12 -4.34
C TYR A 467 13.43 4.87 -4.56
N LEU A 468 14.08 5.63 -5.45
CA LEU A 468 15.51 5.56 -5.70
C LEU A 468 16.23 6.79 -5.12
N VAL A 469 17.37 6.52 -4.50
CA VAL A 469 18.28 7.56 -4.02
C VAL A 469 19.35 7.74 -5.10
N ASP A 470 19.27 8.84 -5.86
CA ASP A 470 20.32 9.25 -6.82
C ASP A 470 21.61 9.70 -6.12
#